data_AF-A0A3S3YWF4-F1
#
_entry.id   AF-A0A3S3YWF4-F1
#
_cell.length_a   1.000
_cell.length_b   1.000
_cell.length_c   1.000
_cell.angle_alpha   90.00
_cell.angle_beta   90.00
_cell.angle_gamma   90.00
#
_symmetry.space_group_name_H-M   'P 1'
#
loop_
_entity.id
_entity.type
_entity.pdbx_description
1 polymer ?
#
loop_
_entity_poly.entity_id
_entity_poly.type
_entity_poly.pdbx_seq_one_letter_code
_entity_poly.pdbx_strand_id
1 'polypeptide(L)'
;NAYLSKIATNPLSPLTQVSGPADLNYTATVGSLASTISLTLTAQDAGSVIKINGTTVASGVASGPIILTGASTPIDVLVTAENGTTTKTYRITAVKGLSDNAYLSKIESNPFASVTQVSGPADLNYTTTVSSSASTISLTLTAQDAGSVIRVNGSTVASGVASAPITLTGA
;
A
#
# COMPACT_ATOMS: atom_id res chain seq x y z
N ASN A 1 26.67 -15.23 -20.44
CA ASN A 1 26.37 -13.91 -19.85
C ASN A 1 25.51 -14.12 -18.60
N ALA A 2 25.35 -13.11 -17.74
CA ALA A 2 24.60 -13.21 -16.48
C ALA A 2 23.28 -12.41 -16.53
N TYR A 3 22.66 -12.24 -17.70
CA TYR A 3 21.45 -11.43 -17.83
C TYR A 3 20.18 -12.26 -17.59
N LEU A 4 19.11 -11.58 -17.17
CA LEU A 4 17.73 -12.07 -17.24
C LEU A 4 17.13 -11.72 -18.60
N SER A 5 16.44 -12.68 -19.21
CA SER A 5 15.63 -12.48 -20.43
C SER A 5 14.19 -12.10 -20.10
N LYS A 6 13.70 -12.42 -18.89
CA LYS A 6 12.36 -12.07 -18.42
C LYS A 6 12.31 -11.89 -16.91
N ILE A 7 11.56 -10.87 -16.47
CA ILE A 7 11.17 -10.66 -15.09
C ILE A 7 9.64 -10.63 -15.05
N ALA A 8 9.02 -11.55 -14.30
CA ALA A 8 7.59 -11.57 -14.07
C ALA A 8 7.30 -11.56 -12.56
N THR A 9 6.20 -10.92 -12.19
CA THR A 9 5.74 -10.73 -10.81
C THR A 9 4.38 -11.41 -10.64
N ASN A 10 4.12 -11.93 -9.44
CA ASN A 10 2.78 -12.35 -9.02
C ASN A 10 2.51 -11.81 -7.60
N PRO A 11 1.51 -10.93 -7.40
CA PRO A 11 0.54 -10.43 -8.39
C PRO A 11 1.22 -9.72 -9.56
N LEU A 12 0.58 -9.77 -10.74
CA LEU A 12 1.13 -9.19 -11.95
C LEU A 12 1.21 -7.67 -11.79
N SER A 13 2.43 -7.16 -11.81
CA SER A 13 2.76 -5.75 -11.67
C SER A 13 3.66 -5.31 -12.82
N PRO A 14 3.32 -4.23 -13.55
CA PRO A 14 4.24 -3.62 -14.51
C PRO A 14 5.56 -3.26 -13.84
N LEU A 15 6.66 -3.51 -14.55
CA LEU A 15 8.00 -3.17 -14.11
C LEU A 15 8.48 -1.92 -14.85
N THR A 16 8.87 -0.90 -14.11
CA THR A 16 9.47 0.32 -14.66
C THR A 16 10.94 0.34 -14.30
N GLN A 17 11.81 0.47 -15.30
CA GLN A 17 13.25 0.61 -15.03
C GLN A 17 13.54 1.99 -14.44
N VAL A 18 14.40 2.04 -13.44
CA VAL A 18 14.80 3.26 -12.74
C VAL A 18 16.31 3.30 -12.56
N SER A 19 16.85 4.47 -12.20
CA SER A 19 18.22 4.58 -11.72
C SER A 19 18.33 4.01 -10.30
N GLY A 20 19.51 3.50 -9.94
CA GLY A 20 19.74 2.93 -8.61
C GLY A 20 21.11 2.27 -8.49
N PRO A 21 21.40 1.66 -7.33
CA PRO A 21 22.73 1.16 -6.99
C PRO A 21 23.10 -0.19 -7.64
N ALA A 22 22.13 -0.97 -8.13
CA ALA A 22 22.40 -2.22 -8.83
C ALA A 22 22.65 -1.99 -10.33
N ASP A 23 23.13 -3.01 -11.04
CA ASP A 23 23.38 -2.89 -12.50
C ASP A 23 22.09 -2.59 -13.29
N LEU A 24 20.96 -3.14 -12.83
CA LEU A 24 19.62 -2.84 -13.34
C LEU A 24 18.64 -2.71 -12.18
N ASN A 25 17.86 -1.64 -12.17
CA ASN A 25 16.92 -1.36 -11.08
C ASN A 25 15.52 -1.22 -11.65
N TYR A 26 14.55 -1.80 -10.97
CA TYR A 26 13.15 -1.79 -11.37
C TYR A 26 12.26 -1.44 -10.18
N THR A 27 11.15 -0.79 -10.46
CA THR A 27 10.03 -0.65 -9.53
C THR A 27 8.85 -1.48 -10.03
N ALA A 28 8.14 -2.11 -9.10
CA ALA A 28 6.91 -2.84 -9.36
C ALA A 28 5.83 -2.39 -8.38
N THR A 29 4.72 -1.87 -8.88
CA THR A 29 3.61 -1.42 -8.02
C THR A 29 2.63 -2.56 -7.81
N VAL A 30 2.40 -2.95 -6.57
CA VAL A 30 1.39 -3.94 -6.16
C VAL A 30 0.18 -3.25 -5.54
N GLY A 31 -0.93 -3.97 -5.37
CA GLY A 31 -2.11 -3.42 -4.68
C GLY A 31 -1.81 -3.00 -3.23
N SER A 32 -2.55 -2.02 -2.71
CA SER A 32 -2.37 -1.47 -1.35
C SER A 32 -2.46 -2.55 -0.25
N LEU A 33 -3.31 -3.56 -0.47
CA LEU A 33 -3.52 -4.67 0.46
C LEU A 33 -2.60 -5.88 0.21
N ALA A 34 -1.71 -5.83 -0.79
CA ALA A 34 -0.79 -6.93 -1.05
C ALA A 34 0.13 -7.16 0.17
N SER A 35 0.11 -8.38 0.69
CA SER A 35 0.99 -8.81 1.78
C SER A 35 2.27 -9.44 1.28
N THR A 36 2.26 -9.97 0.05
CA THR A 36 3.39 -10.68 -0.55
C THR A 36 3.49 -10.42 -2.05
N ILE A 37 4.69 -10.68 -2.59
CA ILE A 37 4.96 -10.78 -4.02
C ILE A 37 5.84 -12.00 -4.27
N SER A 38 5.69 -12.66 -5.41
CA SER A 38 6.60 -13.71 -5.88
C SER A 38 7.17 -13.30 -7.24
N LEU A 39 8.39 -13.74 -7.52
CA LEU A 39 9.09 -13.41 -8.76
C LEU A 39 9.34 -14.68 -9.56
N THR A 40 9.06 -14.64 -10.85
CA THR A 40 9.49 -15.66 -11.81
C THR A 40 10.51 -15.03 -12.74
N LEU A 41 11.77 -15.41 -12.55
CA LEU A 41 12.91 -14.85 -13.28
C LEU A 41 13.42 -15.86 -14.29
N THR A 42 13.64 -15.46 -15.53
CA THR A 42 14.21 -16.32 -16.57
C THR A 42 15.60 -15.82 -16.91
N ALA A 43 16.62 -16.65 -16.68
CA ALA A 43 17.97 -16.37 -17.13
C ALA A 43 18.03 -16.38 -18.66
N GLN A 44 18.88 -15.54 -19.23
CA GLN A 44 19.14 -15.55 -20.67
C GLN A 44 19.91 -16.81 -21.07
N ASP A 45 20.88 -17.22 -20.25
CA ASP A 45 21.68 -18.42 -20.47
C ASP A 45 21.30 -19.50 -19.46
N ALA A 46 20.98 -20.71 -19.94
CA ALA A 46 20.42 -21.80 -19.13
C ALA A 46 21.34 -22.31 -18.00
N GLY A 47 22.66 -22.14 -18.14
CA GLY A 47 23.65 -22.48 -17.10
C GLY A 47 23.80 -21.44 -15.98
N SER A 48 23.05 -20.33 -16.04
CA SER A 48 23.14 -19.28 -15.02
C SER A 48 22.36 -19.63 -13.77
N VAL A 49 22.90 -19.24 -12.61
CA VAL A 49 22.26 -19.40 -11.30
C VAL A 49 21.61 -18.09 -10.90
N ILE A 50 20.33 -18.14 -10.52
CA ILE A 50 19.59 -16.98 -10.01
C ILE A 50 19.44 -17.12 -8.50
N LYS A 51 19.73 -16.05 -7.75
CA LYS A 51 19.43 -15.92 -6.33
C LYS A 51 18.51 -14.73 -6.11
N ILE A 52 17.45 -14.93 -5.33
CA ILE A 52 16.52 -13.89 -4.89
C ILE A 52 16.62 -13.81 -3.37
N ASN A 53 16.99 -12.64 -2.84
CA ASN A 53 17.31 -12.43 -1.41
C ASN A 53 18.26 -13.51 -0.86
N GLY A 54 19.28 -13.87 -1.65
CA GLY A 54 20.26 -14.91 -1.31
C GLY A 54 19.79 -16.36 -1.52
N THR A 55 18.49 -16.60 -1.74
CA THR A 55 17.93 -17.95 -1.98
C THR A 55 17.98 -18.31 -3.45
N THR A 56 18.58 -19.45 -3.78
CA THR A 56 18.64 -19.94 -5.17
C THR A 56 17.25 -20.30 -5.69
N VAL A 57 16.91 -19.83 -6.90
CA VAL A 57 15.65 -20.12 -7.58
C VAL A 57 15.97 -20.60 -9.00
N ALA A 58 15.31 -21.66 -9.45
CA ALA A 58 15.48 -22.17 -10.80
C ALA A 58 14.91 -21.18 -11.84
N SER A 59 15.59 -21.06 -12.99
CA SER A 59 15.13 -20.22 -14.10
C SER A 59 13.73 -20.62 -14.55
N GLY A 60 12.83 -19.63 -14.71
CA GLY A 60 11.44 -19.83 -15.11
C GLY A 60 10.53 -20.38 -14.00
N VAL A 61 11.06 -20.63 -12.80
CA VAL A 61 10.29 -21.08 -11.63
C VAL A 61 10.00 -19.89 -10.72
N ALA A 62 8.79 -19.85 -10.17
CA ALA A 62 8.41 -18.84 -9.19
C ALA A 62 9.19 -19.01 -7.88
N SER A 63 9.62 -17.89 -7.29
CA SER A 63 10.12 -17.87 -5.93
C SER A 63 9.01 -18.23 -4.93
N GLY A 64 9.41 -18.54 -3.68
CA GLY A 64 8.49 -18.44 -2.56
C GLY A 64 7.94 -17.02 -2.38
N PRO A 65 6.88 -16.85 -1.56
CA PRO A 65 6.31 -15.53 -1.29
C PRO A 65 7.31 -14.66 -0.52
N ILE A 66 7.53 -13.44 -1.02
CA ILE A 66 8.35 -12.41 -0.39
C ILE A 66 7.40 -11.46 0.33
N ILE A 67 7.56 -11.32 1.64
CA ILE A 67 6.71 -10.47 2.49
C ILE A 67 6.98 -9.00 2.17
N LEU A 68 5.90 -8.24 1.95
CA LEU A 68 5.95 -6.81 1.69
C LEU A 68 5.80 -6.03 2.99
N THR A 69 6.87 -5.34 3.38
CA THR A 69 6.95 -4.52 4.58
C THR A 69 6.81 -3.03 4.22
N GLY A 70 5.94 -2.32 4.93
CA GLY A 70 5.75 -0.87 4.72
C GLY A 70 5.23 -0.50 3.33
N ALA A 71 5.55 0.72 2.90
CA ALA A 71 5.16 1.25 1.59
C ALA A 71 6.04 0.73 0.44
N SER A 72 7.29 0.35 0.74
CA SER A 72 8.22 -0.20 -0.24
C SER A 72 9.09 -1.30 0.35
N THR A 73 9.38 -2.32 -0.45
CA THR A 73 10.20 -3.47 -0.08
C THR A 73 11.25 -3.73 -1.16
N PRO A 74 12.55 -3.56 -0.88
CA PRO A 74 13.60 -3.90 -1.81
C PRO A 74 13.79 -5.42 -1.90
N ILE A 75 14.00 -5.93 -3.12
CA ILE A 75 14.27 -7.33 -3.41
C ILE A 75 15.58 -7.39 -4.20
N ASP A 76 16.56 -8.08 -3.62
CA ASP A 76 17.88 -8.26 -4.22
C ASP A 76 17.89 -9.51 -5.09
N VAL A 77 18.40 -9.36 -6.31
CA VAL A 77 18.57 -10.47 -7.23
C VAL A 77 20.01 -10.48 -7.73
N LEU A 78 20.63 -11.64 -7.64
CA LEU A 78 21.96 -11.91 -8.19
C LEU A 78 21.83 -13.00 -9.24
N VAL A 79 22.34 -12.72 -10.44
CA VAL A 79 22.53 -13.73 -11.47
C VAL A 79 24.03 -13.98 -11.60
N THR A 80 24.43 -15.24 -11.53
CA THR A 80 25.80 -15.69 -11.75
C THR A 80 25.84 -16.53 -13.01
N ALA A 81 26.69 -16.17 -13.97
CA ALA A 81 26.88 -16.96 -15.18
C ALA A 81 27.51 -18.32 -14.85
N GLU A 82 27.43 -19.25 -15.80
CA GLU A 82 27.97 -20.62 -15.66
C GLU A 82 29.46 -20.67 -15.27
N ASN A 83 30.25 -19.66 -15.65
CA ASN A 83 31.67 -19.56 -15.28
C ASN A 83 31.94 -19.21 -13.80
N GLY A 84 30.89 -19.01 -12.99
CA GLY A 84 30.97 -18.73 -11.55
C GLY A 84 31.53 -17.36 -11.16
N THR A 85 32.03 -16.57 -12.11
CA THR A 85 32.76 -15.30 -11.85
C THR A 85 32.05 -14.09 -12.42
N THR A 86 31.37 -14.22 -13.57
CA THR A 86 30.58 -13.15 -14.15
C THR A 86 29.24 -13.06 -13.43
N THR A 87 28.95 -11.90 -12.85
CA THR A 87 27.71 -11.64 -12.13
C THR A 87 26.95 -10.46 -12.71
N LYS A 88 25.65 -10.42 -12.44
CA LYS A 88 24.81 -9.26 -12.67
C LYS A 88 23.81 -9.09 -11.53
N THR A 89 23.72 -7.88 -11.03
CA THR A 89 22.83 -7.51 -9.93
C THR A 89 21.59 -6.82 -10.43
N TYR A 90 20.44 -7.19 -9.87
CA TYR A 90 19.18 -6.52 -10.10
C TYR A 90 18.57 -6.12 -8.76
N ARG A 91 18.02 -4.91 -8.70
CA ARG A 91 17.22 -4.45 -7.57
C ARG A 91 15.78 -4.27 -8.05
N ILE A 92 14.86 -5.04 -7.48
CA ILE A 92 13.42 -4.88 -7.72
C ILE A 92 12.81 -4.29 -6.46
N THR A 93 12.31 -3.07 -6.53
CA THR A 93 11.61 -2.43 -5.41
C THR A 93 10.11 -2.61 -5.60
N ALA A 94 9.50 -3.46 -4.79
CA ALA A 94 8.04 -3.59 -4.74
C ALA A 94 7.47 -2.41 -3.94
N VAL A 95 6.52 -1.68 -4.51
CA VAL A 95 5.87 -0.52 -3.89
C VAL A 95 4.39 -0.82 -3.74
N LYS A 96 3.82 -0.61 -2.55
CA LYS A 96 2.37 -0.69 -2.37
C LYS A 96 1.72 0.55 -2.97
N GLY A 97 0.72 0.34 -3.83
CA GLY A 97 -0.12 1.41 -4.33
C GLY A 97 -0.92 2.07 -3.20
N LEU A 98 -1.49 3.23 -3.51
CA LEU A 98 -2.44 3.89 -2.62
C LEU A 98 -3.74 3.07 -2.54
N SER A 99 -4.41 3.16 -1.39
CA SER A 99 -5.71 2.55 -1.17
C SER A 99 -6.80 3.50 -1.65
N ASP A 100 -7.78 2.99 -2.39
CA ASP A 100 -8.99 3.76 -2.77
C ASP A 100 -10.07 3.70 -1.68
N ASN A 101 -9.78 3.08 -0.54
CA ASN A 101 -10.71 2.99 0.57
C ASN A 101 -10.75 4.32 1.36
N ALA A 102 -11.86 5.06 1.20
CA ALA A 102 -12.13 6.29 1.94
C ALA A 102 -13.20 6.12 3.04
N TYR A 103 -13.58 4.88 3.39
CA TYR A 103 -14.63 4.62 4.37
C TYR A 103 -14.18 4.90 5.81
N LEU A 104 -15.14 5.29 6.64
CA LEU A 104 -14.98 5.36 8.09
C LEU A 104 -15.41 4.02 8.71
N SER A 105 -14.60 3.50 9.63
CA SER A 105 -14.96 2.33 10.45
C SER A 105 -15.78 2.74 11.68
N LYS A 106 -15.70 4.01 12.10
CA LYS A 106 -16.41 4.52 13.28
C LYS A 106 -16.70 6.03 13.16
N ILE A 107 -17.86 6.42 13.65
CA ILE A 107 -18.29 7.82 13.83
C ILE A 107 -18.82 7.96 15.25
N GLU A 108 -18.19 8.79 16.06
CA GLU A 108 -18.65 9.14 17.40
C GLU A 108 -18.81 10.65 17.53
N SER A 109 -19.80 11.08 18.32
CA SER A 109 -19.99 12.48 18.65
C SER A 109 -19.71 12.75 20.13
N ASN A 110 -19.33 13.99 20.41
CA ASN A 110 -19.31 14.55 21.75
C ASN A 110 -20.01 15.93 21.73
N PRO A 111 -21.11 16.16 22.46
CA PRO A 111 -21.80 15.22 23.35
C PRO A 111 -22.24 13.93 22.65
N PHE A 112 -22.30 12.84 23.41
CA PHE A 112 -22.68 11.54 22.87
C PHE A 112 -24.11 11.60 22.35
N ALA A 113 -24.27 11.24 21.08
CA ALA A 113 -25.54 11.15 20.39
C ALA A 113 -25.48 10.00 19.38
N SER A 114 -26.63 9.35 19.17
CA SER A 114 -26.73 8.30 18.16
C SER A 114 -26.57 8.90 16.77
N VAL A 115 -25.55 8.45 16.05
CA VAL A 115 -25.34 8.78 14.64
C VAL A 115 -26.01 7.70 13.80
N THR A 116 -26.91 8.10 12.92
CA THR A 116 -27.68 7.19 12.05
C THR A 116 -27.43 7.53 10.59
N GLN A 117 -27.17 6.50 9.78
CA GLN A 117 -27.02 6.67 8.35
C GLN A 117 -28.39 6.96 7.73
N VAL A 118 -28.43 7.91 6.80
CA VAL A 118 -29.62 8.31 6.06
C VAL A 118 -29.33 8.34 4.57
N SER A 119 -30.38 8.34 3.74
CA SER A 119 -30.25 8.61 2.31
C SER A 119 -29.92 10.08 2.06
N GLY A 120 -29.12 10.38 1.04
CA GLY A 120 -28.80 11.74 0.64
C GLY A 120 -27.92 11.79 -0.61
N PRO A 121 -27.51 13.00 -1.05
CA PRO A 121 -26.79 13.19 -2.31
C PRO A 121 -25.29 12.84 -2.24
N ALA A 122 -24.70 12.74 -1.05
CA ALA A 122 -23.31 12.30 -0.89
C ALA A 122 -23.19 10.77 -0.90
N ASP A 123 -21.96 10.24 -1.02
CA ASP A 123 -21.68 8.80 -1.00
C ASP A 123 -22.24 8.11 0.26
N LEU A 124 -22.04 8.74 1.43
CA LEU A 124 -22.63 8.35 2.71
C LEU A 124 -23.14 9.60 3.43
N ASN A 125 -24.35 9.54 3.98
CA ASN A 125 -24.97 10.64 4.69
C ASN A 125 -25.37 10.17 6.09
N TYR A 126 -25.17 11.02 7.09
CA TYR A 126 -25.47 10.70 8.48
C TYR A 126 -26.22 11.85 9.14
N THR A 127 -27.14 11.52 10.04
CA THR A 127 -27.79 12.48 10.94
C THR A 127 -27.55 12.09 12.38
N THR A 128 -27.48 13.09 13.24
CA THR A 128 -27.41 12.94 14.69
C THR A 128 -28.19 14.07 15.34
N THR A 129 -28.68 13.86 16.56
CA THR A 129 -29.44 14.86 17.30
C THR A 129 -28.88 14.97 18.70
N VAL A 130 -28.52 16.18 19.10
CA VAL A 130 -28.05 16.48 20.45
C VAL A 130 -29.12 17.23 21.23
N SER A 131 -28.97 17.30 22.55
CA SER A 131 -29.86 18.09 23.42
C SER A 131 -29.91 19.56 23.00
N SER A 132 -31.04 20.23 23.21
CA SER A 132 -31.20 21.67 22.94
C SER A 132 -30.26 22.59 23.74
N SER A 133 -29.67 22.09 24.83
CA SER A 133 -28.65 22.80 25.60
C SER A 133 -27.23 22.71 25.01
N ALA A 134 -27.00 21.87 24.01
CA ALA A 134 -25.69 21.75 23.38
C ALA A 134 -25.46 22.91 22.42
N SER A 135 -24.39 23.68 22.65
CA SER A 135 -23.96 24.77 21.75
C SER A 135 -22.96 24.30 20.70
N THR A 136 -22.32 23.14 20.92
CA THR A 136 -21.32 22.57 20.02
C THR A 136 -21.40 21.05 19.97
N ILE A 137 -20.81 20.50 18.91
CA ILE A 137 -20.56 19.06 18.75
C ILE A 137 -19.15 18.86 18.19
N SER A 138 -18.40 17.91 18.71
CA SER A 138 -17.15 17.41 18.13
C SER A 138 -17.36 16.01 17.59
N LEU A 139 -16.60 15.64 16.55
CA LEU A 139 -16.65 14.31 15.95
C LEU A 139 -15.31 13.60 16.14
N THR A 140 -15.35 12.37 16.64
CA THR A 140 -14.21 11.45 16.61
C THR A 140 -14.50 10.42 15.52
N LEU A 141 -13.73 10.51 14.43
CA LEU A 141 -13.90 9.69 13.23
C LEU A 141 -12.71 8.74 13.11
N THR A 142 -12.97 7.47 12.80
CA THR A 142 -11.91 6.49 12.56
C THR A 142 -11.96 6.05 11.10
N ALA A 143 -10.89 6.31 10.36
CA ALA A 143 -10.74 5.81 9.00
C ALA A 143 -10.60 4.28 9.02
N GLN A 144 -11.16 3.60 8.03
CA GLN A 144 -10.95 2.17 7.84
C GLN A 144 -9.54 1.89 7.31
N ASP A 145 -9.04 2.72 6.41
CA ASP A 145 -7.67 2.67 5.89
C ASP A 145 -6.80 3.71 6.59
N ALA A 146 -5.63 3.29 7.09
CA ALA A 146 -4.74 4.15 7.86
C ALA A 146 -4.05 5.23 7.02
N GLY A 147 -4.04 5.10 5.69
CA GLY A 147 -3.54 6.11 4.75
C GLY A 147 -4.58 7.15 4.36
N SER A 148 -5.86 6.99 4.73
CA SER A 148 -6.91 7.96 4.40
C SER A 148 -6.77 9.26 5.19
N VAL A 149 -7.23 10.36 4.58
CA VAL A 149 -7.26 11.68 5.22
C VAL A 149 -8.69 12.01 5.62
N ILE A 150 -8.91 12.25 6.91
CA ILE A 150 -10.19 12.73 7.43
C ILE A 150 -10.17 14.26 7.44
N ARG A 151 -11.23 14.89 6.91
CA ARG A 151 -11.46 16.33 7.04
C ARG A 151 -12.83 16.60 7.63
N VAL A 152 -12.89 17.47 8.64
CA VAL A 152 -14.12 17.97 9.25
C VAL A 152 -14.18 19.47 9.01
N ASN A 153 -15.22 19.94 8.31
CA ASN A 153 -15.37 21.34 7.88
C ASN A 153 -14.11 21.92 7.18
N GLY A 154 -13.45 21.08 6.37
CA GLY A 154 -12.25 21.45 5.62
C GLY A 154 -10.92 21.30 6.37
N SER A 155 -10.93 21.17 7.70
CA SER A 155 -9.73 20.95 8.51
C SER A 155 -9.38 19.47 8.62
N THR A 156 -8.10 19.13 8.42
CA THR A 156 -7.60 17.75 8.60
C THR A 156 -7.66 17.33 10.07
N VAL A 157 -8.20 16.13 10.32
CA VAL A 157 -8.30 15.51 11.65
C VAL A 157 -7.61 14.15 11.60
N ALA A 158 -6.81 13.83 12.63
CA ALA A 158 -6.19 12.51 12.72
C ALA A 158 -7.24 11.43 13.04
N SER A 159 -7.08 10.23 12.48
CA SER A 159 -7.98 9.11 12.75
C SER A 159 -8.04 8.78 14.25
N GLY A 160 -9.26 8.68 14.80
CA GLY A 160 -9.50 8.42 16.23
C GLY A 160 -9.31 9.63 17.15
N VAL A 161 -9.05 10.82 16.59
CA VAL A 161 -8.93 12.08 17.35
C VAL A 161 -10.18 12.93 17.15
N ALA A 162 -10.61 13.61 18.21
CA ALA A 162 -11.74 14.52 18.15
C ALA A 162 -11.44 15.74 17.25
N SER A 163 -12.41 16.14 16.44
CA SER A 163 -12.36 17.39 15.69
C SER A 163 -12.41 18.61 16.62
N ALA A 164 -12.07 19.77 16.06
CA ALA A 164 -12.46 21.04 16.67
C ALA A 164 -13.99 21.08 16.90
N PRO A 165 -14.47 21.79 17.94
CA PRO A 165 -15.91 21.96 18.17
C PRO A 165 -16.59 22.62 16.99
N ILE A 166 -17.72 22.05 16.57
CA ILE A 166 -18.60 22.56 15.53
C ILE A 166 -19.75 23.27 16.22
N THR A 167 -19.89 24.58 16.00
CA THR A 167 -20.98 25.36 16.60
C THR A 167 -22.33 24.93 16.03
N LEU A 168 -23.28 24.69 16.92
CA LEU A 168 -24.67 24.40 16.57
C LEU A 168 -25.44 25.72 16.53
N THR A 169 -25.82 26.14 15.34
CA THR A 169 -26.76 27.25 15.17
C THR A 169 -28.17 26.66 15.32
N GLY A 170 -28.72 26.75 16.53
CA GLY A 170 -30.11 26.36 16.77
C GLY A 170 -31.05 27.08 15.79
N ALA A 171 -32.01 26.33 15.24
CA ALA A 171 -33.19 26.90 14.61
C ALA A 171 -34.23 27.24 15.67
#